data_AF-A0A1A3BML3-F1
#
_entry.id   AF-A0A1A3BML3-F1
#
_cell.length_a   1.000
_cell.length_b   1.000
_cell.length_c   1.000
_cell.angle_alpha   90.00
_cell.angle_beta   90.00
_cell.angle_gamma   90.00
#
_symmetry.space_group_name_H-M   'P 1'
#
loop_
_entity.id
_entity.type
_entity.pdbx_description
1 polymer ?
#
loop_
_entity_poly.entity_id
_entity_poly.type
_entity_poly.pdbx_seq_one_letter_code
_entity_poly.pdbx_strand_id
1 'polypeptide(L)'
;MVHHGDYLHRRDDHTLCGLALASPTPLSHPAAPEELCADCEAKLTEYHLAWWRERALTLQAELDELRATYGAVAQNLEAAANREARAEPADVEPVSLLDHVRVELLALCRQCEEAVPYWRLKTAMQAFSDKLSGDERVLLAQEIGADGSLIRWCTTEVVTLGWQVSNSPVQGEAEEMWDAWTHDAYQTPKKNKWRLGRGRSQDAS
;
A
#
# COMPACT_ATOMS: atom_id res chain seq x y z
N MET A 1 36.58 41.48 -9.26
CA MET A 1 36.70 40.09 -8.80
C MET A 1 36.01 39.99 -7.45
N VAL A 2 35.11 39.03 -7.32
CA VAL A 2 34.23 38.83 -6.17
C VAL A 2 34.64 37.53 -5.47
N HIS A 3 34.62 37.53 -4.14
CA HIS A 3 34.96 36.35 -3.35
C HIS A 3 33.78 35.92 -2.50
N HIS A 4 33.63 34.61 -2.30
CA HIS A 4 32.77 34.11 -1.24
C HIS A 4 33.42 34.39 0.12
N GLY A 5 32.63 34.82 1.10
CA GLY A 5 33.08 34.80 2.50
C GLY A 5 33.34 33.36 2.96
N ASP A 6 34.21 33.17 3.95
CA ASP A 6 34.53 31.85 4.49
C ASP A 6 33.44 31.34 5.46
N TYR A 7 32.23 31.12 4.92
CA TYR A 7 31.10 30.60 5.69
C TYR A 7 31.26 29.12 6.07
N LEU A 8 32.14 28.37 5.39
CA LEU A 8 32.42 26.98 5.73
C LEU A 8 33.15 26.87 7.07
N HIS A 9 34.07 27.79 7.35
CA HIS A 9 34.77 27.85 8.64
C HIS A 9 34.23 28.93 9.59
N ARG A 10 33.14 29.62 9.20
CA ARG A 10 32.51 30.71 9.96
C ARG A 10 33.47 31.85 10.28
N ARG A 11 34.28 32.25 9.30
CA ARG A 11 35.23 33.37 9.40
C ARG A 11 34.74 34.53 8.55
N ASP A 12 34.55 35.67 9.19
CA ASP A 12 34.03 36.88 8.53
C ASP A 12 35.16 37.80 8.03
N ASP A 13 36.40 37.53 8.44
CA ASP A 13 37.61 38.27 8.08
C ASP A 13 38.37 37.66 6.89
N HIS A 14 37.93 36.49 6.40
CA HIS A 14 38.56 35.76 5.31
C HIS A 14 37.56 35.41 4.21
N THR A 15 38.07 35.33 2.98
CA THR A 15 37.37 34.71 1.87
C THR A 15 37.51 33.19 1.94
N LEU A 16 36.62 32.49 1.24
CA LEU A 16 36.66 31.04 1.10
C LEU A 16 37.98 30.54 0.48
N CYS A 17 38.65 31.35 -0.34
CA CYS A 17 39.97 31.03 -0.88
C CYS A 17 41.14 31.39 0.06
N GLY A 18 40.86 31.87 1.27
CA GLY A 18 41.86 32.16 2.31
C GLY A 18 42.45 33.57 2.28
N LEU A 19 41.93 34.47 1.45
CA LEU A 19 42.37 35.86 1.42
C LEU A 19 41.78 36.64 2.60
N ALA A 20 42.63 37.29 3.39
CA ALA A 20 42.17 38.20 4.44
C ALA A 20 41.65 39.52 3.85
N LEU A 21 40.46 39.96 4.27
CA LEU A 21 39.85 41.21 3.80
C LEU A 21 39.77 42.23 4.94
N ALA A 22 40.42 43.39 4.75
CA ALA A 22 40.44 44.44 5.76
C ALA A 22 39.12 45.25 5.83
N SER A 23 38.38 45.37 4.72
CA SER A 23 37.10 46.09 4.66
C SER A 23 36.25 45.56 3.49
N PRO A 24 35.68 44.34 3.61
CA PRO A 24 34.85 43.77 2.57
C PRO A 24 33.58 44.61 2.36
N THR A 25 33.22 44.87 1.11
CA THR A 25 31.91 45.45 0.77
C THR A 25 30.97 44.31 0.36
N PRO A 26 29.89 44.04 1.11
CA PRO A 26 28.95 42.99 0.74
C PRO A 26 28.19 43.39 -0.52
N LEU A 27 27.94 42.43 -1.39
CA LEU A 27 27.12 42.63 -2.58
C LEU A 27 25.64 42.45 -2.22
N SER A 28 24.80 43.38 -2.66
CA SER A 28 23.34 43.31 -2.50
C SER A 28 22.68 42.26 -3.42
N HIS A 29 23.40 41.84 -4.45
CA HIS A 29 22.95 40.86 -5.44
C HIS A 29 24.05 39.84 -5.73
N PRO A 30 23.70 38.60 -6.12
CA PRO A 30 24.68 37.61 -6.54
C PRO A 30 25.50 38.15 -7.72
N ALA A 31 26.82 38.00 -7.64
CA ALA A 31 27.69 38.31 -8.76
C ALA A 31 27.45 37.33 -9.92
N ALA A 32 27.74 37.77 -11.15
CA ALA A 32 27.77 36.87 -12.28
C ALA A 32 28.91 35.84 -12.09
N PRO A 33 28.76 34.59 -12.58
CA PRO A 33 29.79 33.55 -12.42
C PRO A 33 31.17 34.00 -12.92
N GLU A 34 31.22 34.75 -14.02
CA GLU A 34 32.48 35.22 -14.61
C GLU A 34 33.24 36.25 -13.73
N GLU A 35 32.57 36.81 -12.71
CA GLU A 35 33.15 37.77 -11.78
C GLU A 35 33.68 37.13 -10.49
N LEU A 36 33.35 35.85 -10.25
CA LEU A 36 33.75 35.09 -9.08
C LEU A 36 35.23 34.68 -9.16
N CYS A 37 35.88 34.67 -8.00
CA CYS A 37 37.23 34.17 -7.87
C CYS A 37 37.26 32.65 -8.14
N ALA A 38 38.04 32.23 -9.13
CA ALA A 38 38.19 30.82 -9.51
C ALA A 38 38.59 29.90 -8.35
N ASP A 39 39.40 30.38 -7.40
CA ASP A 39 39.80 29.61 -6.22
C ASP A 39 38.64 29.43 -5.23
N CYS A 40 37.75 30.43 -5.11
CA CYS A 40 36.53 30.29 -4.32
C CYS A 40 35.57 29.29 -4.96
N GLU A 41 35.43 29.31 -6.30
CA GLU A 41 34.60 28.35 -7.03
C GLU A 41 35.14 26.92 -6.92
N ALA A 42 36.46 26.75 -7.03
CA ALA A 42 37.12 25.46 -6.87
C ALA A 42 36.89 24.90 -5.46
N LYS A 43 37.10 25.71 -4.42
CA LYS A 43 36.86 25.32 -3.02
C LYS A 43 35.40 24.95 -2.76
N LEU A 44 34.46 25.70 -3.34
CA LEU A 44 33.05 25.38 -3.23
C LEU A 44 32.71 24.04 -3.89
N THR A 45 33.25 23.81 -5.09
CA THR A 45 33.08 22.55 -5.82
C THR A 45 33.66 21.37 -5.04
N GLU A 46 34.87 21.49 -4.50
CA GLU A 46 35.49 20.49 -3.64
C GLU A 46 34.61 20.14 -2.44
N TYR A 47 34.09 21.17 -1.74
CA TYR A 47 33.21 20.99 -0.60
C TYR A 47 31.91 20.26 -0.98
N HIS A 48 31.23 20.70 -2.05
CA HIS A 48 30.00 20.08 -2.52
C HIS A 48 30.22 18.61 -2.92
N LEU A 49 31.33 18.31 -3.61
CA LEU A 49 31.67 16.94 -3.98
C LEU A 49 31.91 16.06 -2.75
N ALA A 50 32.64 16.57 -1.76
CA ALA A 50 32.88 15.84 -0.51
C ALA A 50 31.56 15.58 0.23
N TRP A 51 30.73 16.62 0.39
CA TRP A 51 29.44 16.54 1.06
C TRP A 51 28.48 15.55 0.37
N TRP A 52 28.35 15.64 -0.96
CA TRP A 52 27.51 14.73 -1.73
C TRP A 52 28.01 13.29 -1.66
N ARG A 53 29.33 13.09 -1.70
CA ARG A 53 29.92 11.75 -1.56
C ARG A 53 29.63 11.14 -0.21
N GLU A 54 29.85 11.89 0.87
CA GLU A 54 29.53 11.45 2.23
C GLU A 54 28.04 11.09 2.33
N ARG A 55 27.16 11.97 1.85
CA ARG A 55 25.71 11.73 1.90
C ARG A 55 25.30 10.49 1.11
N ALA A 56 25.87 10.28 -0.07
CA ALA A 56 25.60 9.10 -0.89
C ALA A 56 26.08 7.81 -0.21
N LEU A 57 27.26 7.83 0.42
CA LEU A 57 27.78 6.67 1.16
C LEU A 57 26.92 6.33 2.37
N THR A 58 26.47 7.32 3.13
CA THR A 58 25.56 7.11 4.26
C THR A 58 24.23 6.51 3.82
N LEU A 59 23.61 7.07 2.77
CA LEU A 59 22.35 6.54 2.24
C LEU A 59 22.52 5.12 1.67
N GLN A 60 23.66 4.81 1.05
CA GLN A 60 23.97 3.47 0.58
C GLN A 60 24.03 2.48 1.75
N ALA A 61 24.70 2.84 2.85
CA ALA A 61 24.75 2.01 4.04
C ALA A 61 23.36 1.77 4.66
N GLU A 62 22.54 2.82 4.78
CA GLU A 62 21.15 2.70 5.26
C GLU A 62 20.31 1.77 4.36
N LEU A 63 20.46 1.87 3.04
CA LEU A 63 19.76 0.99 2.10
C LEU A 63 20.20 -0.47 2.23
N ASP A 64 21.49 -0.72 2.42
CA ASP A 64 22.01 -2.07 2.57
C ASP A 64 21.59 -2.70 3.91
N GLU A 65 21.53 -1.91 4.98
CA GLU A 65 20.97 -2.34 6.27
C GLU A 65 19.48 -2.68 6.18
N LEU A 66 18.70 -1.84 5.50
CA LEU A 66 17.27 -2.09 5.26
C LEU A 66 17.05 -3.35 4.43
N ARG A 67 17.85 -3.55 3.38
CA ARG A 67 17.80 -4.77 2.55
C ARG A 67 18.14 -6.01 3.35
N ALA A 68 19.15 -5.96 4.21
CA ALA A 68 19.50 -7.07 5.09
C ALA A 68 18.37 -7.40 6.07
N THR A 69 17.79 -6.37 6.70
CA THR A 69 16.67 -6.51 7.63
C THR A 69 15.44 -7.11 6.95
N TYR A 70 15.05 -6.57 5.80
CA TYR A 70 13.92 -7.07 5.04
C TYR A 70 14.16 -8.50 4.54
N GLY A 71 15.37 -8.81 4.05
CA GLY A 71 15.74 -10.15 3.64
C GLY A 71 15.62 -11.17 4.76
N ALA A 72 16.01 -10.82 5.99
CA ALA A 72 15.85 -11.67 7.16
C ALA A 72 14.38 -11.88 7.54
N VAL A 73 13.56 -10.83 7.49
CA VAL A 73 12.11 -10.92 7.74
C VAL A 73 11.43 -11.79 6.69
N ALA A 74 11.73 -11.59 5.40
CA ALA A 74 11.20 -12.40 4.31
C ALA A 74 11.54 -13.89 4.49
N GLN A 75 12.80 -14.21 4.81
CA GLN A 75 13.21 -15.59 5.07
C GLN A 75 12.48 -16.21 6.28
N ASN A 76 12.25 -15.43 7.34
CA ASN A 76 11.49 -15.91 8.50
C ASN A 76 10.02 -16.16 8.15
N LEU A 77 9.41 -15.31 7.33
CA LEU A 77 8.05 -15.49 6.85
C LEU A 77 7.93 -16.72 5.93
N GLU A 78 8.86 -16.90 5.00
CA GLU A 78 8.92 -18.09 4.15
C GLU A 78 9.14 -19.37 4.98
N ALA A 79 10.02 -19.33 5.98
CA ALA A 79 10.25 -20.46 6.88
C ALA A 79 9.03 -20.77 7.75
N ALA A 80 8.29 -19.76 8.20
CA ALA A 80 7.03 -19.93 8.92
C ALA A 80 5.96 -20.55 8.02
N ALA A 81 5.76 -20.02 6.81
CA ALA A 81 4.82 -20.55 5.83
C ALA A 81 5.15 -22.00 5.43
N ASN A 82 6.44 -22.35 5.30
CA ASN A 82 6.84 -23.72 4.98
C ASN A 82 6.66 -24.69 6.17
N ARG A 83 6.77 -24.22 7.43
CA ARG A 83 6.41 -25.01 8.61
C ARG A 83 4.91 -25.25 8.69
N GLU A 84 4.12 -24.24 8.36
CA GLU A 84 2.66 -24.32 8.34
C GLU A 84 2.17 -25.21 7.20
N ALA A 85 2.76 -25.13 6.01
CA ALA A 85 2.46 -26.02 4.88
C ALA A 85 2.87 -27.48 5.14
N ARG A 86 3.90 -27.73 5.96
CA ARG A 86 4.32 -29.08 6.36
C ARG A 86 3.52 -29.64 7.54
N ALA A 87 2.82 -28.78 8.27
CA ALA A 87 1.71 -29.19 9.12
C ALA A 87 0.49 -29.40 8.22
N GLU A 88 0.49 -30.50 7.47
CA GLU A 88 -0.70 -30.90 6.71
C GLU A 88 -1.89 -30.90 7.68
N PRO A 89 -3.00 -30.19 7.35
CA PRO A 89 -4.22 -30.39 8.07
C PRO A 89 -4.64 -31.82 7.75
N ALA A 90 -4.54 -32.70 8.75
CA ALA A 90 -5.33 -33.91 8.76
C ALA A 90 -6.78 -33.53 8.37
N ASP A 91 -7.46 -34.39 7.63
CA ASP A 91 -8.91 -34.29 7.37
C ASP A 91 -9.65 -34.16 8.71
N VAL A 92 -9.75 -32.93 9.21
CA VAL A 92 -10.47 -32.57 10.41
C VAL A 92 -11.80 -32.05 9.89
N GLU A 93 -12.87 -32.80 10.18
CA GLU A 93 -14.23 -32.30 9.98
C GLU A 93 -14.32 -30.90 10.61
N PRO A 94 -14.82 -29.89 9.88
CA PRO A 94 -14.85 -28.52 10.36
C PRO A 94 -15.68 -28.44 11.64
N VAL A 95 -15.02 -28.14 12.76
CA VAL A 95 -15.63 -28.16 14.10
C VAL A 95 -16.36 -26.83 14.39
N SER A 96 -16.03 -25.76 13.66
CA SER A 96 -16.63 -24.41 13.81
C SER A 96 -17.24 -23.87 12.51
N LEU A 97 -18.05 -22.81 12.61
CA LEU A 97 -18.59 -22.14 11.43
C LEU A 97 -17.48 -21.45 10.62
N LEU A 98 -16.47 -20.89 11.28
CA LEU A 98 -15.28 -20.37 10.61
C LEU A 98 -14.50 -21.44 9.85
N ASP A 99 -14.42 -22.68 10.35
CA ASP A 99 -13.76 -23.76 9.60
C ASP A 99 -14.54 -24.11 8.32
N HIS A 100 -15.88 -24.06 8.37
CA HIS A 100 -16.70 -24.20 7.16
C HIS A 100 -16.46 -23.04 6.18
N VAL A 101 -16.33 -21.80 6.68
CA VAL A 101 -15.96 -20.64 5.85
C VAL A 101 -14.59 -20.85 5.21
N ARG A 102 -13.58 -21.34 5.96
CA ARG A 102 -12.23 -21.64 5.43
C ARG A 102 -12.27 -22.65 4.29
N VAL A 103 -13.05 -23.72 4.43
CA VAL A 103 -13.20 -24.74 3.39
C VAL A 103 -13.76 -24.12 2.10
N GLU A 104 -14.82 -23.32 2.20
CA GLU A 104 -15.42 -22.60 1.06
C GLU A 104 -14.44 -21.57 0.46
N LEU A 105 -13.66 -20.90 1.30
CA LEU A 105 -12.63 -19.95 0.87
C LEU A 105 -11.51 -20.63 0.09
N LEU A 106 -11.00 -21.76 0.57
CA LEU A 106 -9.99 -22.56 -0.11
C LEU A 106 -10.52 -23.15 -1.41
N ALA A 107 -11.80 -23.55 -1.43
CA ALA A 107 -12.46 -23.98 -2.66
C ALA A 107 -12.55 -22.85 -3.70
N LEU A 108 -12.83 -21.61 -3.25
CA LEU A 108 -12.84 -20.42 -4.11
C LEU A 108 -11.43 -20.06 -4.61
N CYS A 109 -10.42 -20.09 -3.73
CA CYS A 109 -9.03 -19.77 -4.08
C CYS A 109 -8.53 -20.74 -5.15
N ARG A 110 -8.79 -22.05 -5.02
CA ARG A 110 -8.42 -23.06 -6.02
C ARG A 110 -9.07 -22.87 -7.39
N GLN A 111 -10.18 -22.13 -7.48
CA GLN A 111 -10.84 -21.79 -8.74
C GLN A 111 -10.26 -20.54 -9.41
N CYS A 112 -9.31 -19.87 -8.75
CA CYS A 112 -8.64 -18.68 -9.24
C CYS A 112 -7.15 -19.02 -9.47
N GLU A 113 -6.55 -18.50 -10.54
CA GLU A 113 -5.16 -18.84 -10.89
C GLU A 113 -4.13 -17.91 -10.20
N GLU A 114 -4.36 -16.59 -10.22
CA GLU A 114 -3.38 -15.61 -9.72
C GLU A 114 -3.90 -14.75 -8.57
N ALA A 115 -5.18 -14.35 -8.61
CA ALA A 115 -5.80 -13.52 -7.59
C ALA A 115 -7.29 -13.81 -7.47
N VAL A 116 -7.85 -13.66 -6.27
CA VAL A 116 -9.29 -13.80 -6.01
C VAL A 116 -9.97 -12.44 -6.27
N PRO A 117 -10.90 -12.31 -7.22
CA PRO A 117 -11.64 -11.07 -7.41
C PRO A 117 -12.54 -10.77 -6.21
N TYR A 118 -12.48 -9.54 -5.67
CA TYR A 118 -13.29 -9.15 -4.50
C TYR A 118 -14.80 -9.44 -4.68
N TRP A 119 -15.34 -9.20 -5.88
CA TRP A 119 -16.75 -9.50 -6.15
C TRP A 119 -17.09 -10.98 -6.03
N ARG A 120 -16.17 -11.88 -6.43
CA ARG A 120 -16.35 -13.33 -6.28
C ARG A 120 -16.33 -13.74 -4.82
N LEU A 121 -15.39 -13.17 -4.06
CA LEU A 121 -15.31 -13.37 -2.61
C LEU A 121 -16.60 -12.90 -1.92
N LYS A 122 -17.06 -11.68 -2.22
CA LYS A 122 -18.32 -11.12 -1.70
C LYS A 122 -19.50 -12.02 -2.04
N THR A 123 -19.64 -12.45 -3.30
CA THR A 123 -20.74 -13.33 -3.72
C THR A 123 -20.70 -14.69 -3.03
N ALA A 124 -19.53 -15.31 -2.92
CA ALA A 124 -19.38 -16.60 -2.25
C ALA A 124 -19.74 -16.51 -0.75
N MET A 125 -19.23 -15.48 -0.06
CA MET A 125 -19.49 -15.30 1.38
C MET A 125 -20.93 -14.87 1.65
N GLN A 126 -21.56 -14.12 0.75
CA GLN A 126 -22.99 -13.84 0.83
C GLN A 126 -23.80 -15.13 0.69
N ALA A 127 -23.50 -15.96 -0.31
CA ALA A 127 -24.17 -17.24 -0.50
C ALA A 127 -23.97 -18.20 0.68
N PHE A 128 -22.80 -18.15 1.35
CA PHE A 128 -22.57 -18.86 2.60
C PHE A 128 -23.47 -18.34 3.73
N SER A 129 -23.47 -17.02 3.95
CA SER A 129 -24.31 -16.37 4.98
C SER A 129 -25.81 -16.60 4.77
N ASP A 130 -26.25 -16.68 3.52
CA ASP A 130 -27.65 -16.95 3.16
C ASP A 130 -28.11 -18.37 3.54
N LYS A 131 -27.18 -19.33 3.66
CA LYS A 131 -27.46 -20.69 4.14
C LYS A 131 -27.60 -20.77 5.66
N LEU A 132 -27.05 -19.80 6.39
CA LEU A 132 -27.06 -19.78 7.85
C LEU A 132 -28.41 -19.28 8.38
N SER A 133 -28.89 -19.94 9.42
CA SER A 133 -29.98 -19.47 10.27
C SER A 133 -29.59 -18.20 11.05
N GLY A 134 -30.58 -17.52 11.64
CA GLY A 134 -30.35 -16.32 12.44
C GLY A 134 -29.37 -16.56 13.60
N ASP A 135 -29.51 -17.69 14.30
CA ASP A 135 -28.66 -18.04 15.44
C ASP A 135 -27.23 -18.39 15.00
N GLU A 136 -27.07 -19.09 13.87
CA GLU A 136 -25.75 -19.38 13.29
C GLU A 136 -25.03 -18.12 12.83
N ARG A 137 -25.75 -17.10 12.32
CA ARG A 137 -25.14 -15.80 11.98
C ARG A 137 -24.63 -15.07 13.21
N VAL A 138 -25.33 -15.18 14.34
CA VAL A 138 -24.88 -14.59 15.61
C VAL A 138 -23.64 -15.33 16.14
N LEU A 139 -23.63 -16.66 16.07
CA LEU A 139 -22.47 -17.46 16.45
C LEU A 139 -21.26 -17.14 15.56
N LEU A 140 -21.46 -17.07 14.25
CA LEU A 140 -20.40 -16.67 13.31
C LEU A 140 -19.86 -15.27 13.62
N ALA A 141 -20.73 -14.30 13.94
CA ALA A 141 -20.29 -12.96 14.32
C ALA A 141 -19.47 -12.97 15.63
N GLN A 142 -19.79 -13.85 16.58
CA GLN A 142 -19.01 -14.04 17.80
C GLN A 142 -17.64 -14.67 17.51
N GLU A 143 -17.60 -15.68 16.63
CA GLU A 143 -16.35 -16.33 16.20
C GLU A 143 -15.43 -15.37 15.44
N ILE A 144 -15.97 -14.50 14.58
CA ILE A 144 -15.21 -13.46 13.84
C ILE A 144 -14.57 -12.44 14.80
N GLY A 145 -15.23 -12.11 15.90
CA GLY A 145 -14.68 -11.20 16.92
C GLY A 145 -14.29 -9.81 16.38
N ALA A 146 -13.02 -9.44 16.55
CA ALA A 146 -12.50 -8.10 16.29
C ALA A 146 -12.45 -7.70 14.80
N ASP A 147 -12.58 -8.67 13.89
CA ASP A 147 -12.55 -8.40 12.44
C ASP A 147 -13.84 -7.75 11.93
N GLY A 148 -14.89 -7.70 12.75
CA GLY A 148 -16.10 -6.89 12.54
C GLY A 148 -17.05 -7.35 11.44
N SER A 149 -16.55 -7.98 10.36
CA SER A 149 -17.39 -8.56 9.30
C SER A 149 -16.74 -9.80 8.69
N LEU A 150 -17.59 -10.73 8.23
CA LEU A 150 -17.15 -11.94 7.52
C LEU A 150 -16.29 -11.60 6.30
N ILE A 151 -16.66 -10.56 5.54
CA ILE A 151 -15.90 -10.16 4.36
C ILE A 151 -14.50 -9.70 4.72
N ARG A 152 -14.36 -8.90 5.79
CA ARG A 152 -13.05 -8.42 6.26
C ARG A 152 -12.19 -9.58 6.76
N TRP A 153 -12.77 -10.46 7.57
CA TRP A 153 -12.10 -11.67 8.03
C TRP A 153 -11.61 -12.51 6.83
N CYS A 154 -12.48 -12.75 5.84
CA CYS A 154 -12.12 -13.50 4.65
C CYS A 154 -11.04 -12.84 3.81
N THR A 155 -11.04 -11.50 3.66
CA THR A 155 -9.97 -10.81 2.93
C THR A 155 -8.63 -10.94 3.64
N THR A 156 -8.61 -10.87 4.97
CA THR A 156 -7.39 -11.11 5.76
C THR A 156 -6.92 -12.55 5.59
N GLU A 157 -7.84 -13.52 5.69
CA GLU A 157 -7.51 -14.94 5.57
C GLU A 157 -6.95 -15.31 4.20
N VAL A 158 -7.50 -14.77 3.10
CA VAL A 158 -6.97 -14.96 1.74
C VAL A 158 -5.52 -14.46 1.65
N VAL A 159 -5.23 -13.30 2.25
CA VAL A 159 -3.88 -12.73 2.28
C VAL A 159 -2.94 -13.59 3.13
N THR A 160 -3.38 -14.08 4.29
CA THR A 160 -2.62 -15.00 5.15
C THR A 160 -2.27 -16.29 4.41
N LEU A 161 -3.18 -16.81 3.58
CA LEU A 161 -2.97 -17.99 2.73
C LEU A 161 -2.04 -17.74 1.54
N GLY A 162 -1.49 -16.52 1.39
CA GLY A 162 -0.55 -16.15 0.32
C GLY A 162 -1.21 -15.73 -0.99
N TRP A 163 -2.53 -15.57 -1.01
CA TRP A 163 -3.29 -15.13 -2.19
C TRP A 163 -3.54 -13.63 -2.17
N GLN A 164 -3.69 -13.01 -3.34
CA GLN A 164 -4.08 -11.60 -3.45
C GLN A 164 -5.58 -11.46 -3.73
N VAL A 165 -6.23 -10.48 -3.10
CA VAL A 165 -7.60 -10.09 -3.43
C VAL A 165 -7.56 -8.87 -4.37
N SER A 166 -7.84 -9.08 -5.65
CA SER A 166 -7.86 -7.99 -6.62
C SER A 166 -9.07 -7.07 -6.42
N ASN A 167 -8.85 -5.76 -6.57
CA ASN A 167 -9.87 -4.71 -6.43
C ASN A 167 -10.59 -4.73 -5.06
N SER A 168 -9.86 -5.04 -3.99
CA SER A 168 -10.42 -5.06 -2.63
C SER A 168 -10.54 -3.63 -2.07
N PRO A 169 -11.75 -3.16 -1.71
CA PRO A 169 -11.93 -1.89 -1.02
C PRO A 169 -11.46 -1.94 0.45
N VAL A 170 -11.09 -3.13 0.95
CA VAL A 170 -10.67 -3.34 2.34
C VAL A 170 -9.19 -2.97 2.57
N GLN A 171 -8.44 -2.68 1.50
CA GLN A 171 -7.04 -2.21 1.57
C GLN A 171 -6.89 -0.67 1.49
N GLY A 172 -7.99 0.08 1.31
CA GLY A 172 -8.01 1.55 1.31
C GLY A 172 -8.14 2.16 2.72
N GLU A 173 -7.76 3.43 2.88
CA GLU A 173 -7.92 4.16 4.15
C GLU A 173 -9.39 4.15 4.61
N ALA A 174 -9.63 4.26 5.92
CA ALA A 174 -10.96 4.15 6.50
C ALA A 174 -12.00 5.14 5.91
N GLU A 175 -11.56 6.25 5.31
CA GLU A 175 -12.41 7.20 4.56
C GLU A 175 -12.85 6.66 3.19
N GLU A 176 -11.99 5.96 2.45
CA GLU A 176 -12.34 5.34 1.15
C GLU A 176 -13.38 4.22 1.32
N MET A 177 -13.38 3.56 2.48
CA MET A 177 -14.37 2.56 2.88
C MET A 177 -15.78 3.17 3.07
N TRP A 178 -15.89 4.39 3.58
CA TRP A 178 -17.17 5.09 3.71
C TRP A 178 -17.73 5.53 2.36
N ASP A 179 -16.86 5.96 1.44
CA ASP A 179 -17.25 6.34 0.09
C ASP A 179 -17.71 5.13 -0.73
N ALA A 180 -17.00 3.99 -0.66
CA ALA A 180 -17.43 2.77 -1.34
C ALA A 180 -18.76 2.22 -0.77
N TRP A 181 -18.98 2.34 0.54
CA TRP A 181 -20.23 1.91 1.18
C TRP A 181 -21.42 2.81 0.84
N THR A 182 -21.22 4.12 0.78
CA THR A 182 -22.26 5.07 0.34
C THR A 182 -22.55 4.96 -1.17
N HIS A 183 -21.57 4.62 -2.00
CA HIS A 183 -21.80 4.38 -3.43
C HIS A 183 -22.62 3.10 -3.71
N ASP A 184 -22.51 2.04 -2.90
CA ASP A 184 -23.30 0.80 -3.08
C ASP A 184 -24.77 0.99 -2.62
N ALA A 185 -25.01 1.85 -1.62
CA ALA A 185 -26.38 2.19 -1.16
C ALA A 185 -27.17 3.04 -2.17
N TYR A 186 -26.49 3.78 -3.06
CA TYR A 186 -27.09 4.62 -4.10
C TYR A 186 -27.02 4.03 -5.51
N GLN A 187 -26.98 2.70 -5.65
CA GLN A 187 -27.37 2.06 -6.90
C GLN A 187 -28.86 2.37 -7.16
N THR A 188 -29.10 3.44 -7.92
CA THR A 188 -30.43 3.81 -8.43
C THR A 188 -31.17 2.55 -8.92
N PRO A 189 -32.46 2.37 -8.58
CA PRO A 189 -33.20 1.19 -9.00
C PRO A 189 -33.07 1.01 -10.51
N LYS A 190 -32.53 -0.15 -10.93
CA LYS A 190 -32.40 -0.50 -12.36
C LYS A 190 -33.73 -0.22 -13.04
N LYS A 191 -33.72 0.64 -14.08
CA LYS A 191 -34.87 0.92 -14.93
C LYS A 191 -35.51 -0.40 -15.37
N ASN A 192 -36.62 -0.74 -14.73
CA ASN A 192 -37.54 -1.79 -15.10
C ASN A 192 -37.97 -1.50 -16.54
N LYS A 193 -37.42 -2.27 -17.49
CA LYS A 193 -37.85 -2.28 -18.89
C LYS A 193 -39.30 -2.76 -18.91
N TRP A 194 -40.24 -1.81 -18.92
CA TRP A 194 -41.62 -2.07 -19.30
C TRP A 194 -41.62 -2.62 -20.73
N ARG A 195 -41.86 -3.94 -20.88
CA ARG A 195 -42.19 -4.53 -22.17
C ARG A 195 -43.64 -4.16 -22.47
N LEU A 196 -43.84 -3.14 -23.30
CA LEU A 196 -45.12 -2.93 -23.97
C LEU A 196 -45.31 -4.06 -24.99
N GLY A 197 -46.18 -5.02 -24.66
CA GLY A 197 -46.63 -6.02 -25.61
C GLY A 197 -47.43 -5.36 -26.75
N ARG A 198 -46.98 -5.53 -27.99
CA ARG A 198 -47.87 -5.64 -29.15
C ARG A 198 -48.08 -7.13 -29.40
N GLY A 199 -49.23 -7.66 -29.76
CA GLY A 199 -50.56 -7.12 -29.97
C GLY A 199 -51.48 -8.33 -30.18
N ARG A 200 -52.79 -8.18 -30.01
CA ARG A 200 -53.75 -9.19 -30.44
C ARG A 200 -54.63 -8.56 -31.51
N SER A 201 -54.31 -8.89 -32.74
CA SER A 201 -55.24 -8.83 -33.87
C SER A 201 -56.40 -9.78 -33.60
N GLN A 202 -57.63 -9.26 -33.66
CA GLN A 202 -58.81 -10.04 -34.02
C GLN A 202 -59.76 -9.12 -34.78
N ASP A 203 -59.87 -9.40 -36.08
CA ASP A 203 -60.97 -9.00 -36.95
C ASP A 203 -62.27 -9.71 -36.56
N ALA A 204 -63.39 -9.19 -37.10
CA ALA A 204 -64.79 -9.67 -37.08
C ALA A 204 -65.54 -9.40 -35.76
N SER A 205 -66.70 -8.71 -35.75
CA SER A 205 -67.79 -8.59 -36.72
C SER A 205 -68.58 -7.29 -36.53
#